data_AF-A0A1G3G709-F1
#
_entry.id   AF-A0A1G3G709-F1
#
_cell.length_a   1.000
_cell.length_b   1.000
_cell.length_c   1.000
_cell.angle_alpha   90.00
_cell.angle_beta   90.00
_cell.angle_gamma   90.00
#
_symmetry.space_group_name_H-M   'P 1'
#
loop_
_entity.id
_entity.type
_entity.pdbx_description
1 polymer ?
#
loop_
_entity_poly.entity_id
_entity_poly.type
_entity_poly.pdbx_seq_one_letter_code
_entity_poly.pdbx_strand_id
1 'polypeptide(L)'
;MTTQRDKLREDVNFRILRLLQDNPEMTQRELARAVGVSTGGIHYVLTALLDKGVIKLGNFTASTDKRRYAYVLTPKGITERARLTRNFIIRKMAEYEALKIEIEEVGADLPATEFDALRAESRGR
;
A
#
# COMPACT_ATOMS: atom_id res chain seq x y z
N MET A 1 -18.31 5.49 -12.10
CA MET A 1 -17.93 4.24 -11.39
C MET A 1 -16.41 4.13 -11.43
N THR A 2 -15.75 3.95 -10.28
CA THR A 2 -14.29 3.81 -10.18
C THR A 2 -13.86 2.42 -10.65
N THR A 3 -12.90 2.32 -11.56
CA THR A 3 -12.46 1.02 -12.10
C THR A 3 -11.59 0.25 -11.09
N GLN A 4 -11.44 -1.06 -11.28
CA GLN A 4 -10.51 -1.87 -10.48
C GLN A 4 -9.07 -1.35 -10.56
N ARG A 5 -8.67 -0.84 -11.73
CA ARG A 5 -7.35 -0.23 -11.94
C ARG A 5 -7.17 1.04 -11.12
N ASP A 6 -8.22 1.86 -10.97
CA ASP A 6 -8.15 3.07 -10.17
C ASP A 6 -7.99 2.77 -8.68
N LYS A 7 -8.71 1.75 -8.18
CA LYS A 7 -8.55 1.27 -6.79
C LYS A 7 -7.11 0.80 -6.52
N LEU A 8 -6.54 0.03 -7.44
CA LEU A 8 -5.15 -0.44 -7.31
C LEU A 8 -4.15 0.73 -7.31
N ARG A 9 -4.36 1.73 -8.16
CA ARG A 9 -3.54 2.95 -8.18
C ARG A 9 -3.66 3.74 -6.87
N GLU A 10 -4.86 3.88 -6.32
CA GLU A 10 -5.05 4.50 -5.00
C GLU A 10 -4.34 3.73 -3.89
N ASP A 11 -4.42 2.40 -3.89
CA ASP A 11 -3.73 1.55 -2.91
C ASP A 11 -2.21 1.69 -3.00
N VAL A 12 -1.65 1.74 -4.21
CA VAL A 12 -0.22 1.99 -4.44
C VAL A 12 0.18 3.37 -3.93
N ASN A 13 -0.58 4.42 -4.28
CA ASN A 13 -0.31 5.78 -3.81
C ASN A 13 -0.36 5.87 -2.28
N PHE A 14 -1.40 5.29 -1.66
CA PHE A 14 -1.53 5.22 -0.21
C PHE A 14 -0.29 4.58 0.44
N ARG A 15 0.10 3.39 -0.03
CA ARG A 15 1.24 2.65 0.52
C ARG A 15 2.55 3.43 0.36
N ILE A 16 2.77 4.07 -0.78
CA ILE A 16 3.96 4.91 -1.01
C ILE A 16 3.98 6.09 -0.04
N LEU A 17 2.88 6.85 0.08
CA LEU A 17 2.82 7.99 1.00
C LEU A 17 2.97 7.54 2.47
N ARG A 18 2.45 6.36 2.81
CA ARG A 18 2.66 5.77 4.13
C ARG A 18 4.14 5.48 4.37
N LEU A 19 4.78 4.73 3.49
CA LEU A 19 6.20 4.39 3.56
C LEU A 19 7.10 5.64 3.63
N LEU A 20 6.83 6.66 2.82
CA LEU A 20 7.67 7.86 2.76
C LEU A 20 7.57 8.77 4.00
N GLN A 21 6.44 8.81 4.70
CA GLN A 21 6.36 9.58 5.95
C GLN A 21 6.92 8.80 7.15
N ASP A 22 7.21 7.50 6.98
CA ASP A 22 7.90 6.68 7.98
C ASP A 22 9.42 6.65 7.68
N ASN A 23 9.81 6.53 6.41
CA ASN A 23 11.20 6.62 5.93
C ASN A 23 11.28 7.42 4.61
N PRO A 24 11.63 8.71 4.66
CA PRO A 24 11.71 9.56 3.47
C PRO A 24 12.90 9.23 2.57
N GLU A 25 13.89 8.45 3.03
CA GLU A 25 15.11 8.12 2.28
C GLU A 25 15.00 6.81 1.47
N MET A 26 13.82 6.19 1.45
CA MET A 26 13.59 4.98 0.66
C MET A 26 13.88 5.23 -0.82
N THR A 27 14.71 4.36 -1.40
CA THR A 27 15.01 4.38 -2.82
C THR A 27 13.80 3.94 -3.64
N GLN A 28 13.75 4.34 -4.92
CA GLN A 28 12.69 3.92 -5.84
C GLN A 28 12.58 2.38 -5.95
N ARG A 29 13.72 1.68 -5.87
CA ARG A 29 13.76 0.20 -5.89
C ARG A 29 13.19 -0.41 -4.62
N GLU A 30 13.43 0.20 -3.46
CA GLU A 30 12.84 -0.27 -2.18
C GLU A 30 11.33 -0.04 -2.16
N LEU A 31 10.87 1.14 -2.59
CA LEU A 31 9.45 1.44 -2.75
C LEU A 31 8.78 0.46 -3.72
N ALA A 32 9.41 0.17 -4.85
CA ALA A 32 8.89 -0.73 -5.88
C ALA A 32 8.65 -2.14 -5.32
N ARG A 33 9.64 -2.68 -4.61
CA ARG A 33 9.52 -3.97 -3.93
C ARG A 33 8.45 -3.96 -2.85
N ALA A 34 8.39 -2.91 -2.03
CA ALA A 34 7.45 -2.84 -0.92
C ALA A 34 5.97 -2.78 -1.37
N VAL A 35 5.69 -2.18 -2.53
CA VAL A 35 4.32 -2.04 -3.04
C VAL A 35 4.00 -2.99 -4.21
N GLY A 36 4.95 -3.83 -4.63
CA GLY A 36 4.73 -4.88 -5.64
C GLY A 36 4.59 -4.34 -7.07
N VAL A 37 5.32 -3.29 -7.43
CA VAL A 37 5.30 -2.71 -8.79
C VAL A 37 6.72 -2.65 -9.37
N SER A 38 6.85 -2.39 -10.67
CA SER A 38 8.15 -2.23 -11.31
C SER A 38 8.83 -0.91 -10.89
N THR A 39 10.17 -0.86 -10.94
CA THR A 39 10.93 0.37 -10.66
C THR A 39 10.50 1.52 -11.58
N GLY A 40 10.23 1.23 -12.87
CA GLY A 40 9.69 2.23 -13.80
C GLY A 40 8.31 2.72 -13.39
N GLY A 41 7.44 1.83 -12.91
CA GLY A 41 6.14 2.22 -12.35
C GLY A 41 6.26 3.17 -11.16
N ILE A 42 7.19 2.91 -10.23
CA ILE A 42 7.47 3.84 -9.13
C ILE A 42 7.95 5.19 -9.62
N HIS A 43 8.86 5.22 -10.60
CA HIS A 43 9.34 6.48 -11.16
C HIS A 43 8.16 7.36 -11.63
N TYR A 44 7.23 6.80 -12.42
CA TYR A 44 6.04 7.53 -12.87
C TYR A 44 5.15 7.98 -11.72
N VAL A 45 4.95 7.13 -10.70
CA VAL A 45 4.13 7.49 -9.53
C VAL A 45 4.76 8.63 -8.75
N LEU A 46 6.07 8.56 -8.47
CA LEU A 46 6.77 9.61 -7.72
C LEU A 46 6.81 10.93 -8.48
N THR A 47 7.06 10.91 -9.80
CA THR A 47 6.98 12.10 -10.64
C THR A 47 5.59 12.70 -10.60
N ALA A 48 4.53 11.91 -10.74
CA ALA A 48 3.16 12.41 -10.64
C ALA A 48 2.82 12.97 -9.25
N LEU A 49 3.37 12.41 -8.17
CA LEU A 49 3.18 12.92 -6.80
C LEU A 49 3.96 14.23 -6.58
N LEU A 50 5.14 14.38 -7.18
CA LEU A 50 5.93 15.62 -7.21
C LEU A 50 5.19 16.72 -7.97
N ASP A 51 4.73 16.43 -9.19
CA ASP A 51 4.02 17.37 -10.06
C ASP A 51 2.73 17.86 -9.40
N LYS A 52 2.05 16.98 -8.66
CA LYS A 52 0.85 17.32 -7.88
C LYS A 52 1.17 18.06 -6.57
N GLY A 53 2.44 18.22 -6.21
CA GLY A 53 2.87 18.84 -4.95
C GLY A 53 2.49 18.05 -3.70
N VAL A 54 2.22 16.75 -3.83
CA VAL A 54 1.90 15.83 -2.72
C VAL A 54 3.17 15.49 -1.95
N ILE A 55 4.27 15.33 -2.68
CA ILE A 55 5.61 15.16 -2.11
C ILE A 55 6.54 16.23 -2.68
N LYS A 56 7.67 16.46 -2.01
CA LYS A 56 8.77 17.29 -2.49
C LYS A 56 10.10 16.57 -2.27
N LEU A 57 11.12 16.98 -3.01
CA LEU A 57 12.49 16.57 -2.73
C LEU A 57 12.98 17.34 -1.50
N GLY A 58 13.42 16.61 -0.48
CA GLY A 58 14.14 17.13 0.67
C GLY A 58 15.64 17.27 0.39
N ASN A 59 16.35 17.85 1.35
CA ASN A 59 17.79 18.02 1.26
C ASN A 59 18.51 16.66 1.18
N PHE A 60 19.66 16.66 0.51
CA PHE A 60 20.55 15.50 0.48
C PHE A 60 21.06 15.18 1.89
N THR A 61 21.00 13.92 2.28
CA THR A 61 21.84 13.42 3.37
C THR A 61 23.17 12.98 2.77
N ALA A 62 24.21 13.78 3.00
CA ALA A 62 25.58 13.42 2.66
C ALA A 62 26.13 12.46 3.72
N SER A 63 25.62 11.23 3.78
CA SER A 63 26.36 10.15 4.44
C SER A 63 27.37 9.57 3.45
N THR A 64 28.52 9.11 3.93
CA THR A 64 29.67 8.70 3.09
C THR A 64 29.39 7.52 2.14
N ASP A 65 28.26 6.84 2.32
CA ASP A 65 27.74 5.81 1.42
C ASP A 65 27.37 6.39 0.05
N LYS A 66 26.35 7.27 -0.02
CA LYS A 66 25.57 7.53 -1.25
C LYS A 66 24.79 8.85 -1.13
N ARG A 67 24.88 9.72 -2.16
CA ARG A 67 23.96 10.86 -2.29
C ARG A 67 22.55 10.35 -2.56
N ARG A 68 21.65 10.44 -1.58
CA ARG A 68 20.23 10.11 -1.74
C ARG A 68 19.36 11.35 -1.55
N TYR A 69 18.35 11.47 -2.41
CA TYR A 69 17.28 12.43 -2.23
C TYR A 69 16.24 11.85 -1.27
N ALA A 70 15.78 12.65 -0.32
CA ALA A 70 14.64 12.30 0.51
C ALA A 70 13.33 12.73 -0.17
N TYR A 71 12.33 11.87 -0.24
CA TYR A 71 10.97 12.24 -0.63
C TYR A 71 10.17 12.57 0.62
N VAL A 72 9.82 13.85 0.79
CA VAL A 72 9.14 14.35 1.98
C VAL A 72 7.71 14.74 1.63
N LEU A 73 6.75 14.31 2.45
CA LEU A 73 5.36 14.72 2.28
C LEU A 73 5.22 16.23 2.54
N THR A 74 4.44 16.90 1.70
CA THR A 74 4.01 18.27 1.96
C THR A 74 2.78 18.27 2.89
N PRO A 75 2.33 19.42 3.41
CA PRO A 75 1.04 19.49 4.09
C PRO A 75 -0.12 18.93 3.26
N LYS A 76 -0.11 19.19 1.94
CA LYS A 76 -1.04 18.58 0.97
C LYS A 76 -0.89 17.06 0.93
N GLY A 77 0.35 16.56 0.97
CA GLY A 77 0.67 15.14 1.07
C GLY A 77 0.12 14.45 2.30
N ILE A 78 0.18 15.11 3.46
CA ILE A 78 -0.36 14.58 4.72
C ILE A 78 -1.88 14.45 4.63
N THR A 79 -2.56 15.50 4.14
CA THR A 79 -4.01 15.46 3.93
C THR A 79 -4.41 14.36 2.93
N GLU A 80 -3.63 14.16 1.87
CA GLU A 80 -3.87 13.09 0.90
C GLU A 80 -3.57 11.69 1.49
N ARG A 81 -2.50 11.51 2.28
CA ARG A 81 -2.20 10.27 3.07
C ARG A 81 -3.43 9.92 3.92
N ALA A 82 -4.03 10.89 4.61
CA ALA A 82 -5.23 10.69 5.42
C ALA A 82 -6.47 10.33 4.59
N ARG A 83 -6.77 11.06 3.50
CA ARG A 83 -7.92 10.78 2.61
C ARG A 83 -7.84 9.37 2.03
N LEU A 84 -6.68 9.00 1.50
CA LEU A 84 -6.44 7.67 0.94
C LEU A 84 -6.51 6.58 2.00
N THR A 85 -6.05 6.84 3.24
CA THR A 85 -6.16 5.90 4.36
C THR A 85 -7.62 5.54 4.64
N ARG A 86 -8.51 6.54 4.72
CA ARG A 86 -9.95 6.31 4.93
C ARG A 86 -10.54 5.41 3.84
N ASN A 87 -10.25 5.73 2.59
CA ASN A 87 -10.74 4.96 1.45
C ASN A 87 -10.19 3.53 1.44
N PHE A 88 -8.91 3.36 1.77
CA PHE A 88 -8.25 2.07 1.87
C PHE A 88 -8.93 1.20 2.94
N ILE A 89 -9.16 1.74 4.14
CA ILE A 89 -9.82 0.99 5.24
C ILE A 89 -11.23 0.55 4.83
N ILE A 90 -12.05 1.45 4.29
CA ILE A 90 -13.41 1.11 3.84
C ILE A 90 -13.40 -0.04 2.84
N ARG A 91 -12.49 0.00 1.85
CA ARG A 91 -12.35 -1.08 0.86
C ARG A 91 -11.89 -2.38 1.51
N LYS A 92 -10.87 -2.34 2.37
CA LYS A 92 -10.32 -3.54 3.01
C LYS A 92 -11.31 -4.20 3.96
N MET A 93 -12.16 -3.44 4.65
CA MET A 93 -13.24 -4.00 5.45
C MET A 93 -14.27 -4.73 4.58
N ALA A 94 -14.66 -4.13 3.44
CA ALA A 94 -15.58 -4.79 2.51
C ALA A 94 -14.97 -6.04 1.87
N GLU A 95 -13.69 -5.99 1.47
CA GLU A 95 -12.95 -7.14 0.95
C GLU A 95 -12.83 -8.24 2.02
N TYR A 96 -12.58 -7.89 3.28
CA TYR A 96 -12.52 -8.83 4.38
C TYR A 96 -13.86 -9.52 4.62
N GLU A 97 -14.97 -8.78 4.62
CA GLU A 97 -16.29 -9.38 4.81
C GLU A 97 -16.66 -10.30 3.65
N ALA A 98 -16.38 -9.88 2.41
CA ALA A 98 -16.59 -10.73 1.23
C ALA A 98 -15.76 -12.01 1.29
N LEU A 99 -14.48 -11.91 1.66
CA LEU A 99 -13.60 -13.06 1.81
C LEU A 99 -14.06 -14.00 2.93
N LYS A 100 -14.55 -13.45 4.04
CA LYS A 100 -15.11 -14.23 5.14
C LYS A 100 -16.33 -15.03 4.68
N ILE A 101 -17.26 -14.38 3.96
CA ILE A 101 -18.43 -15.04 3.39
C ILE A 101 -17.98 -16.15 2.43
N GLU A 102 -17.07 -15.86 1.50
CA GLU A 102 -16.55 -16.83 0.54
C GLU A 102 -15.92 -18.05 1.23
N ILE A 103 -15.12 -17.83 2.29
CA ILE A 103 -14.52 -18.92 3.08
C ILE A 103 -15.61 -19.78 3.74
N GLU A 104 -16.64 -19.16 4.32
CA GLU A 104 -17.71 -19.88 5.04
C GLU A 104 -18.83 -20.40 4.11
N GLU A 105 -18.79 -20.07 2.81
CA GLU A 105 -19.51 -20.74 1.71
C GLU A 105 -18.75 -21.94 1.16
N VAL A 106 -17.50 -21.76 0.72
CA VAL A 106 -16.65 -22.83 0.15
C VAL A 106 -16.34 -23.91 1.21
N GLY A 107 -16.18 -23.50 2.48
CA GLY A 107 -15.98 -24.44 3.58
C GLY A 107 -17.17 -25.34 3.86
N ALA A 108 -18.39 -24.97 3.44
CA ALA A 108 -19.58 -25.80 3.60
C ALA A 108 -19.57 -27.05 2.71
N ASP A 109 -18.72 -27.06 1.67
CA ASP A 109 -18.50 -28.23 0.80
C ASP A 109 -17.65 -29.32 1.49
N LEU A 110 -17.07 -29.03 2.66
CA LEU A 110 -16.24 -29.95 3.43
C LEU A 110 -16.97 -30.51 4.66
N PRO A 111 -16.60 -31.71 5.15
CA PRO A 111 -17.02 -32.17 6.47
C PRO A 111 -16.61 -31.17 7.56
N ALA A 112 -17.50 -30.93 8.53
CA ALA A 112 -17.26 -29.95 9.60
C ALA A 112 -15.92 -30.17 10.34
N THR A 113 -15.55 -31.43 10.57
CA THR A 113 -14.27 -31.80 11.20
C THR A 113 -13.05 -31.40 10.39
N GLU A 114 -13.13 -31.47 9.06
CA GLU A 114 -12.05 -31.10 8.15
C GLU A 114 -11.94 -29.58 8.04
N PHE A 115 -13.08 -28.88 7.90
CA PHE A 115 -13.09 -27.43 7.87
C PHE A 115 -12.60 -26.81 9.19
N ASP A 116 -12.99 -27.36 10.34
CA ASP A 116 -12.53 -26.91 11.65
C ASP A 116 -11.03 -27.15 11.87
N ALA A 117 -10.47 -28.23 11.32
CA ALA A 117 -9.02 -28.46 11.32
C ALA A 117 -8.27 -27.38 10.52
N LEU A 118 -8.76 -27.00 9.33
CA LEU A 118 -8.20 -25.91 8.53
C LEU A 118 -8.33 -24.54 9.24
N ARG A 119 -9.47 -24.30 9.92
CA ARG A 119 -9.74 -23.13 10.76
C ARG A 119 -8.85 -23.05 12.01
N ALA A 120 -8.28 -24.17 12.46
CA ALA A 120 -7.29 -24.22 13.55
C ALA A 120 -5.86 -24.02 13.03
N GLU A 121 -5.48 -24.65 11.92
CA GLU A 121 -4.14 -24.52 11.32
C GLU A 121 -3.84 -23.06 10.93
N SER A 122 -4.83 -22.37 10.35
CA SER A 122 -4.71 -20.97 9.92
C SER A 122 -4.57 -19.95 11.06
N ARG A 123 -5.01 -20.29 12.29
CA ARG A 123 -4.91 -19.43 13.49
C ARG A 123 -3.62 -19.62 14.29
N GLY A 124 -2.85 -20.67 13.99
CA GLY A 124 -1.66 -21.09 14.73
C GLY A 124 -0.30 -20.61 14.18
N ARG A 125 -0.28 -19.65 13.25
CA ARG A 125 0.96 -19.04 12.69
C ARG A 125 1.04 -17.55 12.97
#